data_AF-A0A1I6SWI1-F1
#
_entry.id   AF-A0A1I6SWI1-F1
#
_cell.length_a   1.000
_cell.length_b   1.000
_cell.length_c   1.000
_cell.angle_alpha   90.00
_cell.angle_beta   90.00
_cell.angle_gamma   90.00
#
_symmetry.space_group_name_H-M   'P 1'
#
loop_
_entity.id
_entity.type
_entity.pdbx_description
1 polymer ?
#
loop_
_entity_poly.entity_id
_entity_poly.type
_entity_poly.pdbx_seq_one_letter_code
_entity_poly.pdbx_strand_id
1 'polypeptide(L)' 'MTVDYGNPRLDDYKKLIRFEAELSGEIKLATIFGESSKVRELKLNKKLIAIRIRIIEASFILKHKNTKSTALQSDRLSAF' A
#
# COMPACT_ATOMS: atom_id res chain seq x y z
N MET A 1 1.98 12.20 3.20
CA MET A 1 1.24 11.75 2.00
C MET A 1 -0.14 11.29 2.41
N THR A 2 -1.17 11.86 1.80
CA THR A 2 -2.57 11.47 2.02
C THR A 2 -2.94 10.43 0.96
N VAL A 3 -3.51 9.31 1.39
CA VAL A 3 -3.97 8.23 0.51
C VAL A 3 -5.46 8.06 0.78
N ASP A 4 -6.27 8.07 -0.28
CA ASP A 4 -7.67 7.63 -0.20
C ASP A 4 -7.70 6.10 -0.21
N TYR A 5 -7.93 5.49 0.94
CA TYR A 5 -7.99 4.03 1.06
C TYR A 5 -9.33 3.44 0.56
N GLY A 6 -10.38 4.26 0.37
CA GLY A 6 -11.65 3.81 -0.18
C GLY A 6 -11.59 3.60 -1.69
N ASN A 7 -10.78 4.41 -2.39
CA ASN A 7 -10.50 4.25 -3.81
C ASN A 7 -9.02 4.55 -4.12
N PRO A 8 -8.10 3.66 -3.71
CA PRO A 8 -6.68 3.93 -3.85
C PRO A 8 -6.25 3.96 -5.31
N ARG A 9 -5.31 4.85 -5.63
CA ARG A 9 -4.71 4.95 -6.97
C ARG A 9 -3.43 4.13 -7.06
N LEU A 10 -3.16 3.59 -8.25
CA LEU A 10 -1.92 2.85 -8.52
C LEU A 10 -0.66 3.71 -8.27
N ASP A 11 -0.74 5.02 -8.53
CA ASP A 11 0.37 5.94 -8.28
C ASP A 11 0.69 6.08 -6.78
N ASP A 12 -0.33 6.09 -5.92
CA ASP A 12 -0.16 6.17 -4.47
C ASP A 12 0.48 4.88 -3.93
N TYR A 13 0.05 3.72 -4.45
CA TYR A 13 0.68 2.45 -4.17
C TYR A 13 2.18 2.44 -4.55
N LYS A 14 2.51 2.86 -5.78
CA LYS A 14 3.90 2.93 -6.25
C LYS A 14 4.75 3.87 -5.39
N LYS A 15 4.20 5.01 -4.97
CA LYS A 15 4.90 5.95 -4.07
C LYS A 15 5.18 5.32 -2.70
N LEU A 16 4.21 4.59 -2.13
CA LEU A 16 4.43 3.90 -0.85
C LEU A 16 5.51 2.81 -0.95
N ILE A 17 5.51 2.03 -2.02
CA ILE A 17 6.54 1.00 -2.25
C ILE A 17 7.93 1.63 -2.34
N ARG A 18 8.08 2.73 -3.10
CA ARG A 18 9.36 3.45 -3.19
C ARG A 18 9.79 4.00 -1.82
N PHE A 19 8.87 4.60 -1.09
CA PHE A 19 9.15 5.15 0.24
C PHE A 19 9.53 4.08 1.26
N GLU A 20 8.95 2.88 1.19
CA GLU A 20 9.34 1.73 2.03
C GLU A 20 10.80 1.29 1.76
N ALA A 21 11.20 1.30 0.49
CA ALA A 21 12.57 1.00 0.08
C ALA A 21 13.56 2.10 0.54
N GLU A 22 13.19 3.37 0.42
CA GLU A 22 13.97 4.52 0.91
C GLU A 22 14.22 4.42 2.42
N LEU A 23 13.18 4.15 3.21
CA LEU A 23 13.31 3.93 4.65
C LEU A 23 14.29 2.79 4.99
N SER A 24 14.40 1.77 4.14
CA SER A 24 15.38 0.70 4.32
C SER A 24 16.82 1.20 4.17
N GLY A 25 17.06 2.10 3.21
CA GLY A 25 18.35 2.77 3.03
C GLY A 25 18.69 3.68 4.21
N GLU A 26 17.71 4.49 4.64
CA GLU A 26 17.90 5.40 5.79
C GLU A 26 18.18 4.65 7.09
N ILE A 27 17.50 3.52 7.35
CA ILE A 27 17.77 2.69 8.53
C ILE A 27 19.20 2.17 8.51
N LYS A 28 19.71 1.74 7.35
CA LYS A 28 21.11 1.26 7.22
C LYS A 28 22.09 2.39 7.54
N LEU A 29 21.89 3.57 6.95
CA LEU A 29 22.72 4.74 7.21
C LEU A 29 22.69 5.14 8.69
N ALA A 30 21.51 5.30 9.29
CA ALA A 30 21.36 5.66 10.69
C ALA A 30 21.99 4.63 11.63
N THR A 31 21.97 3.34 11.27
CA THR A 31 22.65 2.28 12.03
C THR A 31 24.18 2.44 11.95
N ILE A 32 24.73 2.73 10.76
CA ILE A 32 26.17 2.97 10.57
C ILE A 32 26.63 4.19 11.37
N PHE A 33 25.81 5.25 11.44
CA PHE A 33 26.12 6.47 12.20
C PHE A 33 25.82 6.37 13.71
N GLY A 34 25.32 5.23 14.21
CA GLY A 34 25.02 5.05 15.63
C GLY A 34 23.80 5.82 16.15
N GLU A 35 22.92 6.28 15.26
CA GLU A 35 21.74 7.10 15.59
C GLU A 35 20.56 6.25 16.09
N SER A 36 20.71 5.63 17.27
CA SER A 36 19.79 4.61 17.79
C SER A 36 18.31 5.05 17.93
N SER A 37 18.06 6.30 18.34
CA SER A 37 16.71 6.88 18.43
C SER A 37 16.05 6.98 17.05
N LYS A 38 16.79 7.48 16.06
CA LYS A 38 16.35 7.60 14.67
C LYS A 38 16.13 6.23 14.03
N VAL A 39 16.99 5.25 14.30
CA VAL A 39 16.78 3.87 13.83
C VAL A 39 15.44 3.32 14.35
N ARG A 40 15.09 3.59 15.62
CA ARG A 40 13.81 3.16 16.20
C ARG A 40 12.62 3.83 15.50
N GLU A 41 12.70 5.14 15.27
CA GLU A 41 11.66 5.91 14.58
C GLU A 41 11.47 5.43 13.14
N LEU A 42 12.56 5.32 12.37
CA LEU A 42 12.53 4.86 10.99
C LEU A 42 11.95 3.44 10.86
N LYS A 43 12.28 2.53 11.79
CA LYS A 43 11.68 1.19 11.85
C LYS A 43 10.17 1.23 12.11
N LEU A 44 9.69 2.14 12.97
CA LEU A 44 8.26 2.32 13.24
C LEU A 44 7.56 2.85 11.98
N ASN A 45 8.13 3.88 11.34
CA ASN A 45 7.61 4.44 10.11
C ASN A 45 7.54 3.39 9.00
N LYS A 46 8.58 2.57 8.86
CA LYS A 46 8.61 1.48 7.88
C LYS A 46 7.47 0.48 8.09
N LYS A 47 7.20 0.09 9.35
CA LYS A 47 6.06 -0.79 9.68
C LYS A 47 4.72 -0.16 9.30
N LEU A 48 4.54 1.13 9.60
CA LEU A 48 3.31 1.86 9.24
C LEU A 48 3.09 1.88 7.73
N ILE A 49 4.14 2.15 6.94
CA ILE A 49 4.06 2.15 5.48
C ILE A 49 3.72 0.75 4.94
N ALA A 50 4.32 -0.31 5.49
CA ALA A 50 3.98 -1.69 5.11
C ALA A 50 2.50 -2.02 5.36
N ILE A 51 1.91 -1.55 6.47
CA ILE A 51 0.48 -1.73 6.74
C ILE A 51 -0.37 -1.00 5.68
N ARG A 52 -0.01 0.24 5.35
CA ARG A 52 -0.72 1.04 4.34
C ARG A 52 -0.70 0.38 2.96
N ILE A 53 0.45 -0.17 2.56
CA ILE A 53 0.61 -0.94 1.32
C ILE A 53 -0.39 -2.11 1.30
N ARG A 54 -0.45 -2.91 2.37
CA ARG A 54 -1.37 -4.06 2.47
C ARG A 54 -2.84 -3.66 2.41
N ILE A 55 -3.22 -2.53 3.01
CA ILE A 55 -4.59 -2.00 2.93
C ILE A 55 -4.96 -1.68 1.48
N ILE A 56 -4.05 -1.05 0.73
CA ILE A 56 -4.27 -0.74 -0.69
C ILE A 56 -4.36 -2.01 -1.53
N GLU A 57 -3.48 -2.99 -1.31
CA GLU A 57 -3.52 -4.28 -2.01
C GLU A 57 -4.85 -5.00 -1.78
N ALA A 58 -5.32 -5.06 -0.54
CA ALA A 58 -6.63 -5.63 -0.21
C ALA A 58 -7.77 -4.88 -0.92
N SER A 59 -7.70 -3.54 -0.96
CA SER A 59 -8.70 -2.70 -1.63
C SER A 59 -8.75 -2.96 -3.14
N PHE A 60 -7.60 -3.10 -3.81
CA PHE A 60 -7.55 -3.50 -5.21
C PHE A 60 -8.18 -4.87 -5.45
N ILE A 61 -7.85 -5.86 -4.61
CA ILE A 61 -8.43 -7.21 -4.71
C ILE A 61 -9.96 -7.16 -4.57
N LEU A 62 -10.48 -6.43 -3.58
CA LEU A 62 -11.91 -6.29 -3.34
C LEU A 62 -12.62 -5.59 -4.50
N LYS A 63 -12.03 -4.51 -5.04
CA LYS A 63 -12.56 -3.82 -6.23
C LYS A 63 -12.68 -4.77 -7.43
N HIS A 64 -11.64 -5.55 -7.71
CA HIS A 64 -11.66 -6.52 -8.81
C HIS A 64 -12.65 -7.67 -8.60
N LYS A 65 -12.84 -8.16 -7.36
CA LYS A 65 -13.86 -9.17 -7.05
C LYS A 65 -15.27 -8.65 -7.29
N ASN A 66 -15.56 -7.41 -6.88
CA ASN A 66 -16.86 -6.79 -7.07
C ASN A 66 -17.15 -6.56 -8.56
N THR A 67 -16.20 -6.05 -9.34
CA THR A 67 -16.39 -5.86 -10.80
C THR A 67 -16.70 -7.18 -11.51
N LYS A 68 -16.04 -8.28 -11.12
CA LYS A 68 -16.32 -9.61 -11.70
C LYS A 68 -17.73 -10.10 -11.38
N SER A 69 -18.23 -9.90 -10.16
CA SER A 69 -19.59 -10.34 -9.81
C SER A 69 -20.66 -9.50 -10.50
N THR A 70 -20.44 -8.19 -10.63
CA THR A 70 -21.36 -7.29 -11.35
C THR A 70 -21.42 -7.60 -12.83
N ALA A 71 -20.28 -7.86 -13.48
CA ALA A 71 -20.24 -8.26 -14.90
C ALA A 71 -20.95 -9.61 -15.13
N LEU A 72 -20.74 -10.59 -14.25
CA LEU A 72 -21.44 -11.88 -14.31
C LEU A 72 -22.96 -11.76 -14.09
N GLN A 73 -23.41 -10.77 -13.33
CA GLN A 73 -24.84 -10.48 -13.16
C GLN A 73 -25.43 -9.75 -14.36
N SER A 74 -24.73 -8.77 -14.92
CA SER A 74 -25.20 -8.05 -16.11
C SER A 74 -25.33 -8.98 -17.31
N ASP A 75 -24.34 -9.85 -17.55
CA ASP A 75 -24.35 -10.80 -18.67
C ASP A 75 -25.54 -11.78 -18.57
N ARG A 76 -25.89 -12.22 -17.36
CA ARG A 76 -27.08 -13.05 -17.14
C ARG A 76 -28.38 -12.32 -17.40
N LEU A 77 -28.47 -11.03 -17.04
CA LEU A 77 -29.68 -10.23 -17.26
C LEU A 77 -29.89 -9.86 -18.73
N SER A 78 -28.81 -9.73 -19.51
CA SER A 78 -28.87 -9.49 -20.96
C SER A 78 -29.10 -10.74 -21.81
N ALA A 79 -29.11 -11.93 -21.20
CA ALA A 79 -29.35 -13.21 -21.88
C ALA A 79 -30.83 -13.69 -21.80
N PHE A 80 -31.71 -12.90 -21.18
CA PHE A 80 -33.17 -13.07 -21.13
C PHE A 80 -33.85 -11.89 -21.84
#